data_AF-A0A0F9MM62-F1
#
_entry.id   AF-A0A0F9MM62-F1
#
_cell.length_a   1.000
_cell.length_b   1.000
_cell.length_c   1.000
_cell.angle_alpha   90.00
_cell.angle_beta   90.00
_cell.angle_gamma   90.00
#
_symmetry.space_group_name_H-M   'P 1'
#
loop_
_entity.id
_entity.type
_entity.pdbx_description
1 polymer ?
#
loop_
_entity_poly.entity_id
_entity_poly.type
_entity_poly.pdbx_seq_one_letter_code
_entity_poly.pdbx_strand_id
1 'polypeptide(L)'
;MDRAPTFELDVLEERQRQDEKWGTQRHGGNLWLTILVEEVGEISRVLLEDLGPNLLRRELIQVAAVCRAWVEHIEEALEEEPRP
;
A
#
# COMPACT_ATOMS: atom_id res chain seq x y z
N MET A 1 1.79 -9.00 -24.73
CA MET A 1 2.47 -7.72 -24.97
C MET A 1 2.83 -7.17 -23.61
N ASP A 2 4.11 -7.02 -23.30
CA ASP A 2 4.53 -6.32 -22.08
C ASP A 2 4.06 -4.87 -22.18
N ARG A 3 3.16 -4.46 -21.27
CA ARG A 3 2.81 -3.05 -21.11
C ARG A 3 3.95 -2.36 -20.37
N ALA A 4 4.25 -1.12 -20.71
CA ALA A 4 5.18 -0.33 -19.92
C ALA A 4 4.61 -0.21 -18.48
N PRO A 5 5.35 -0.61 -17.44
CA PRO A 5 4.88 -0.48 -16.08
C PRO A 5 4.79 1.02 -15.73
N THR A 6 3.60 1.45 -15.31
CA THR A 6 3.37 2.81 -14.82
C THR A 6 3.16 2.73 -13.32
N PHE A 7 3.66 3.72 -12.58
CA PHE A 7 3.49 3.79 -11.13
C PHE A 7 2.03 3.57 -10.69
N GLU A 8 1.08 4.32 -11.25
CA GLU A 8 -0.34 4.24 -10.84
C GLU A 8 -0.99 2.87 -11.05
N LEU A 9 -0.80 2.26 -12.24
CA LEU A 9 -1.36 0.93 -12.52
C LEU A 9 -0.76 -0.13 -11.61
N ASP A 10 0.53 -0.05 -11.30
CA ASP A 10 1.19 -1.03 -10.46
C ASP A 10 0.77 -0.88 -8.99
N VAL A 11 0.50 0.35 -8.53
CA VAL A 11 -0.13 0.59 -7.21
C VAL A 11 -1.54 0.01 -7.16
N LEU A 12 -2.33 0.15 -8.23
CA LEU A 12 -3.68 -0.42 -8.32
C LEU A 12 -3.65 -1.96 -8.31
N GLU A 13 -2.75 -2.58 -9.07
CA GLU A 13 -2.57 -4.03 -9.11
C GLU A 13 -2.11 -4.56 -7.74
N GLU A 14 -1.18 -3.87 -7.08
CA GLU A 14 -0.75 -4.24 -5.73
C GLU A 14 -1.86 -4.06 -4.70
N ARG A 15 -2.62 -2.96 -4.78
CA ARG A 15 -3.79 -2.71 -3.92
C ARG A 15 -4.81 -3.84 -4.05
N GLN A 16 -5.12 -4.27 -5.28
CA GLN A 16 -6.00 -5.41 -5.54
C GLN A 16 -5.43 -6.71 -4.95
N ARG A 17 -4.13 -6.97 -5.15
CA ARG A 17 -3.48 -8.17 -4.59
C ARG A 17 -3.55 -8.20 -3.06
N GLN A 18 -3.39 -7.06 -2.40
CA GLN A 18 -3.53 -6.94 -0.94
C GLN A 18 -4.98 -7.20 -0.49
N ASP A 19 -5.98 -6.70 -1.22
CA ASP A 19 -7.39 -7.01 -0.97
C ASP A 19 -7.71 -8.50 -1.14
N GLU A 20 -7.20 -9.13 -2.19
CA GLU A 20 -7.41 -10.57 -2.41
C GLU A 20 -6.76 -11.41 -1.31
N LYS A 21 -5.61 -10.97 -0.79
CA LYS A 21 -4.86 -11.67 0.26
C LYS A 21 -5.48 -11.50 1.65
N TRP A 22 -5.94 -10.30 1.99
CA TRP A 22 -6.31 -9.94 3.35
C TRP A 22 -7.79 -9.59 3.53
N GLY A 23 -8.53 -9.38 2.44
CA GLY A 23 -9.90 -8.88 2.44
C GLY A 23 -9.98 -7.38 2.74
N THR A 24 -11.20 -6.87 2.87
CA THR A 24 -11.45 -5.46 3.24
C THR A 24 -10.86 -5.15 4.62
N GLN A 25 -9.97 -4.16 4.68
CA GLN A 25 -9.32 -3.72 5.91
C GLN A 25 -9.98 -2.44 6.44
N ARG A 26 -10.55 -2.50 7.65
CA ARG A 26 -11.08 -1.32 8.36
C ARG A 26 -10.46 -1.26 9.75
N HIS A 27 -9.37 -0.51 9.85
CA HIS A 27 -8.51 -0.49 11.04
C HIS A 27 -8.44 0.89 11.67
N GLY A 28 -8.21 0.95 12.98
CA GLY A 28 -7.83 2.19 13.64
C GLY A 28 -6.46 2.70 13.17
N GLY A 29 -6.22 4.02 13.27
CA GLY A 29 -5.01 4.65 12.75
C GLY A 29 -3.69 4.04 13.25
N ASN A 30 -3.64 3.53 14.49
CA ASN A 30 -2.44 2.87 15.03
C ASN A 30 -2.08 1.58 14.28
N LEU A 31 -3.08 0.82 13.84
CA LEU A 31 -2.84 -0.42 13.10
C LEU A 31 -2.49 -0.12 11.64
N TRP A 32 -3.13 0.88 11.03
CA TRP A 32 -2.69 1.38 9.73
C TRP A 32 -1.23 1.86 9.73
N LEU A 33 -0.83 2.62 10.76
CA LEU A 33 0.56 3.04 10.92
C LEU A 33 1.50 1.85 11.08
N THR A 34 1.10 0.83 11.84
CA THR A 34 1.88 -0.41 11.99
C THR A 34 2.11 -1.08 10.64
N ILE A 35 1.06 -1.25 9.83
CA ILE A 35 1.14 -1.87 8.49
C ILE A 35 2.03 -1.04 7.56
N LEU A 36 1.87 0.29 7.56
CA LEU A 36 2.70 1.18 6.76
C LEU A 36 4.19 1.07 7.13
N VAL A 37 4.50 1.03 8.42
CA VAL A 37 5.88 0.94 8.91
C VAL A 37 6.50 -0.43 8.63
N GLU A 38 5.69 -1.50 8.60
CA GLU A 38 6.14 -2.83 8.15
C GLU A 38 6.67 -2.77 6.72
N GLU A 39 5.91 -2.19 5.79
CA GLU A 39 6.35 -2.05 4.38
C GLU A 39 7.58 -1.13 4.22
N VAL A 40 7.69 -0.08 5.04
CA VAL A 40 8.91 0.75 5.09
C VAL A 40 10.12 -0.04 5.63
N GLY A 41 9.88 -0.98 6.53
CA GLY A 41 10.89 -1.92 7.01
C GLY A 41 11.47 -2.79 5.88
N GLU A 42 10.62 -3.24 4.96
CA GLU A 42 11.05 -4.01 3.78
C GLU A 42 11.94 -3.18 2.83
N ILE A 43 11.63 -1.90 2.62
CA ILE A 43 12.53 -0.98 1.89
C ILE A 43 13.90 -0.92 2.57
N SER A 44 13.93 -0.79 3.90
CA SER A 44 15.16 -0.71 4.67
C SER A 44 15.98 -1.99 4.52
N ARG A 45 15.33 -3.16 4.58
CA ARG A 45 15.96 -4.46 4.36
C ARG A 45 16.58 -4.56 2.96
N VAL A 46 15.84 -4.18 1.92
CA VAL A 46 16.32 -4.21 0.53
C VAL A 46 17.58 -3.37 0.32
N LEU A 47 17.64 -2.19 0.94
CA LEU A 47 18.81 -1.31 0.86
C LEU A 47 19.99 -1.82 1.68
N LEU A 48 19.75 -2.32 2.90
CA LEU A 48 20.80 -2.85 3.77
C LEU A 48 21.45 -4.13 3.20
N GLU A 49 20.65 -4.96 2.53
CA GLU A 49 21.09 -6.24 1.96
C GLU A 49 21.50 -6.13 0.47
N ASP A 50 21.50 -4.94 -0.12
CA ASP A 50 21.84 -4.67 -1.53
C ASP A 50 21.11 -5.59 -2.53
N LEU A 51 19.80 -5.76 -2.36
CA LEU A 51 18.99 -6.70 -3.14
C LEU A 51 18.53 -6.18 -4.51
N GLY A 52 18.95 -4.97 -4.86
CA GLY A 52 18.81 -4.40 -6.19
C GLY A 52 17.50 -3.64 -6.46
N PRO A 53 17.48 -2.91 -7.59
CA PRO A 53 16.48 -1.86 -7.86
C PRO A 53 15.08 -2.41 -8.17
N ASN A 54 14.97 -3.62 -8.73
CA ASN A 54 13.67 -4.23 -9.04
C ASN A 54 12.90 -4.55 -7.76
N LEU A 55 13.60 -5.07 -6.74
CA LEU A 55 13.00 -5.38 -5.46
C LEU A 55 12.65 -4.09 -4.71
N LEU A 56 13.55 -3.10 -4.73
CA LEU A 56 13.30 -1.79 -4.14
C LEU A 56 12.04 -1.13 -4.73
N ARG A 57 11.90 -1.16 -6.05
CA ARG A 57 10.70 -0.67 -6.73
C ARG A 57 9.45 -1.40 -6.23
N ARG A 58 9.50 -2.72 -6.07
CA ARG A 58 8.36 -3.50 -5.58
C ARG A 58 7.94 -3.07 -4.17
N GLU A 59 8.87 -2.95 -3.24
CA GLU A 59 8.50 -2.59 -1.86
C GLU A 59 8.01 -1.13 -1.78
N LEU A 60 8.54 -0.23 -2.62
CA LEU A 60 8.00 1.14 -2.76
C LEU A 60 6.54 1.15 -3.28
N ILE A 61 6.19 0.24 -4.20
CA ILE A 61 4.80 0.08 -4.67
C ILE A 61 3.90 -0.46 -3.55
N GLN A 62 4.40 -1.37 -2.71
CA GLN A 62 3.66 -1.89 -1.55
C GLN A 62 3.34 -0.78 -0.54
N VAL A 63 4.33 0.08 -0.21
CA VAL A 63 4.11 1.27 0.63
C VAL A 63 3.04 2.19 0.04
N ALA A 64 3.12 2.49 -1.27
CA ALA A 64 2.15 3.34 -1.93
C ALA A 64 0.73 2.73 -1.92
N ALA A 65 0.61 1.42 -2.10
CA ALA A 65 -0.66 0.70 -2.03
C ALA A 65 -1.27 0.75 -0.61
N VAL A 66 -0.46 0.63 0.45
CA VAL A 66 -0.93 0.79 1.84
C VAL A 66 -1.40 2.22 2.11
N CYS A 67 -0.66 3.23 1.67
CA CYS A 67 -1.08 4.64 1.79
C CYS A 67 -2.42 4.87 1.10
N ARG A 68 -2.58 4.34 -0.12
CA ARG A 68 -3.84 4.39 -0.86
C ARG A 68 -4.99 3.74 -0.10
N ALA A 69 -4.80 2.51 0.38
CA ALA A 69 -5.81 1.77 1.13
C ALA A 69 -6.27 2.54 2.39
N TRP A 70 -5.33 3.20 3.07
CA TRP A 70 -5.65 3.99 4.24
C TRP A 70 -6.44 5.25 3.88
N VAL A 71 -6.09 5.96 2.80
CA VAL A 71 -6.87 7.10 2.30
C VAL A 71 -8.29 6.66 1.93
N GLU A 72 -8.44 5.56 1.19
CA GLU A 72 -9.74 4.98 0.83
C GLU A 72 -10.59 4.72 2.10
N HIS A 73 -10.00 4.14 3.15
CA HIS A 73 -10.70 3.92 4.42
C HIS A 73 -11.12 5.22 5.12
N ILE A 74 -10.29 6.27 5.07
CA ILE A 74 -10.64 7.58 5.65
C ILE A 74 -11.80 8.21 4.86
N GLU A 75 -11.75 8.15 3.53
CA GLU A 75 -12.79 8.70 2.65
C GLU A 75 -14.12 7.97 2.88
N GLU A 76 -14.13 6.64 2.95
CA GLU A 76 -15.31 5.84 3.31
C GLU A 76 -15.90 6.27 4.66
N ALA A 77 -15.07 6.47 5.68
CA ALA A 77 -15.52 6.89 7.01
C ALA A 77 -16.13 8.31 7.00
N LEU A 78 -15.58 9.23 6.21
CA LEU A 78 -16.09 10.60 6.06
C LEU A 78 -17.42 10.65 5.30
N GLU A 79 -17.64 9.74 4.34
CA GLU A 79 -18.91 9.61 3.61
C GLU A 79 -20.03 9.03 4.50
N GLU A 80 -19.68 8.17 5.45
CA GLU A 80 -20.61 7.57 6.42
C GLU A 80 -21.00 8.53 7.57
N GLU A 81 -20.23 9.59 7.83
CA GLU A 81 -20.60 10.63 8.80
C GLU A 81 -21.77 11.49 8.27
N PRO A 82 -22.88 11.64 9.02
CA PRO A 82 -23.97 12.50 8.59
C PRO A 82 -23.49 13.93 8.46
N ARG A 83 -23.51 14.47 7.23
CA ARG A 83 -23.31 15.90 6.99
C ARG A 83 -24.34 16.70 7.81
N PRO A 84 -23.93 17.80 8.47
CA PRO A 84 -24.79 18.58 9.34
C PRO A 84 -26.04 19.13 8.64
#